data_AF-A0A523MJM1-F1
#
_entry.id   AF-A0A523MJM1-F1
#
_cell.length_a   1.000
_cell.length_b   1.000
_cell.length_c   1.000
_cell.angle_alpha   90.00
_cell.angle_beta   90.00
_cell.angle_gamma   90.00
#
_symmetry.space_group_name_H-M   'P 1'
#
loop_
_entity.id
_entity.type
_entity.pdbx_description
1 polymer ?
#
loop_
_entity_poly.entity_id
_entity_poly.type
_entity_poly.pdbx_seq_one_letter_code
_entity_poly.pdbx_strand_id
1 'polypeptide(L)'
;MAGLLLISTSCICAAAVDAEISATDRSRAFASNLYQKKWIHGSADCKLNADPAIEVFRYDRSSYILRQNKCLGFEAPFIFVLLGEEKVLVLDTGATENAVDFPLYKTVRSLIRERSEQDGKTGKEILVIHWCHFRIRMK
;
A
#
# COMPACT_ATOMS: atom_id res chain seq x y z
N MET A 1 1.45 62.94 -40.04
CA MET A 1 0.61 61.77 -39.70
C MET A 1 1.54 60.66 -39.24
N ALA A 2 1.78 60.57 -37.94
CA ALA A 2 2.63 59.55 -37.32
C ALA A 2 1.77 58.33 -36.96
N GLY A 3 2.04 57.18 -37.57
CA GLY A 3 1.41 55.91 -37.22
C GLY A 3 2.36 55.08 -36.38
N LEU A 4 2.10 55.02 -35.08
CA LEU A 4 2.83 54.19 -34.10
C LEU A 4 2.08 52.86 -33.97
N LEU A 5 2.61 51.77 -34.55
CA LEU A 5 2.12 50.41 -34.31
C LEU A 5 2.73 49.88 -33.01
N LEU A 6 1.92 49.74 -31.97
CA LEU A 6 2.28 49.02 -30.75
C LEU A 6 1.90 47.54 -30.91
N ILE A 7 2.90 46.67 -31.07
CA ILE A 7 2.70 45.22 -31.01
C ILE A 7 2.83 44.81 -29.54
N SER A 8 1.70 44.55 -28.88
CA SER A 8 1.69 44.01 -27.52
C SER A 8 1.97 42.51 -27.55
N THR A 9 3.23 42.11 -27.40
CA THR A 9 3.58 40.72 -27.07
C THR A 9 3.27 40.48 -25.59
N SER A 10 2.07 39.98 -25.31
CA SER A 10 1.75 39.40 -24.00
C SER A 10 2.47 38.06 -23.88
N CYS A 11 3.60 38.05 -23.19
CA CYS A 11 4.26 36.83 -22.76
C CYS A 11 3.40 36.21 -21.64
N ILE A 12 2.64 35.17 -21.98
CA ILE A 12 1.93 34.35 -20.99
C ILE A 12 2.99 33.41 -20.40
N CYS A 13 3.61 33.82 -19.30
CA CYS A 13 4.27 32.88 -18.41
C CYS A 13 3.17 32.06 -17.73
N ALA A 14 2.92 30.84 -18.19
CA ALA A 14 2.20 29.86 -17.40
C ALA A 14 2.97 29.68 -16.08
N ALA A 15 2.38 30.15 -14.98
CA ALA A 15 2.95 29.96 -13.65
C ALA A 15 3.04 28.46 -13.38
N ALA A 16 4.25 27.92 -13.33
CA ALA A 16 4.53 26.59 -12.80
C ALA A 16 4.41 26.65 -11.26
N VAL A 17 3.20 26.80 -10.76
CA VAL A 17 2.80 26.52 -9.39
C VAL A 17 1.71 25.45 -9.48
N ASP A 18 1.70 24.48 -8.56
CA ASP A 18 0.60 23.50 -8.33
C ASP A 18 0.91 21.99 -8.49
N ALA A 19 2.17 21.55 -8.58
CA ALA A 19 2.48 20.12 -8.42
C ALA A 19 2.80 19.72 -6.95
N GLU A 20 3.54 20.57 -6.23
CA GLU A 20 4.11 20.24 -4.92
C GLU A 20 3.11 20.36 -3.76
N ILE A 21 2.19 21.33 -3.83
CA ILE A 21 1.10 21.51 -2.86
C ILE A 21 0.14 20.29 -2.89
N SER A 22 -0.08 19.72 -4.08
CA SER A 22 -0.98 18.59 -4.32
C SER A 22 -0.48 17.26 -3.73
N ALA A 23 0.84 17.00 -3.79
CA ALA A 23 1.43 15.79 -3.23
C ALA A 23 1.45 15.79 -1.69
N THR A 24 1.67 16.96 -1.10
CA THR A 24 1.68 17.15 0.35
C THR A 24 0.28 17.00 0.95
N ASP A 25 -0.74 17.56 0.30
CA ASP A 25 -2.13 17.46 0.78
C ASP A 25 -2.68 16.03 0.69
N ARG A 26 -2.40 15.32 -0.41
CA ARG A 26 -2.70 13.88 -0.52
C ARG A 26 -2.03 13.07 0.57
N SER A 27 -0.74 13.32 0.84
CA SER A 27 0.00 12.63 1.90
C SER A 27 -0.61 12.87 3.28
N ARG A 28 -1.06 14.10 3.58
CA ARG A 28 -1.79 14.39 4.83
C ARG A 28 -3.14 13.67 4.90
N ALA A 29 -3.88 13.61 3.79
CA ALA A 29 -5.15 12.89 3.74
C ALA A 29 -4.95 11.38 3.97
N PHE A 30 -3.95 10.76 3.33
CA PHE A 30 -3.62 9.35 3.57
C PHE A 30 -3.17 9.09 5.01
N ALA A 31 -2.32 9.95 5.57
CA ALA A 31 -1.91 9.85 6.97
C ALA A 31 -3.12 9.96 7.92
N SER A 32 -4.02 10.91 7.68
CA SER A 32 -5.25 11.07 8.46
C SER A 32 -6.12 9.81 8.43
N ASN A 33 -6.32 9.22 7.24
CA ASN A 33 -7.06 7.96 7.09
C ASN A 33 -6.42 6.81 7.88
N LEU A 34 -5.08 6.72 7.87
CA LEU A 34 -4.36 5.73 8.65
C LEU A 34 -4.56 5.94 10.16
N TYR A 35 -4.49 7.18 10.66
CA TYR A 35 -4.72 7.49 12.08
C TYR A 35 -6.15 7.17 12.53
N GLN A 36 -7.13 7.32 11.65
CA GLN A 36 -8.54 7.02 11.94
C GLN A 36 -8.88 5.54 11.78
N LYS A 37 -8.00 4.73 11.18
CA LYS A 37 -8.24 3.31 10.94
C LYS A 37 -8.35 2.55 12.27
N LYS A 38 -9.55 2.03 12.54
CA LYS A 38 -9.78 1.05 13.61
C LYS A 38 -9.43 -0.34 13.08
N TRP A 39 -8.41 -0.96 13.66
CA TRP A 39 -7.98 -2.31 13.31
C TRP A 39 -8.84 -3.36 14.00
N ILE A 40 -8.98 -4.53 13.38
CA ILE A 40 -9.74 -5.65 13.94
C ILE A 40 -9.00 -6.18 15.18
N HIS A 41 -9.60 -6.05 16.35
CA HIS A 41 -8.98 -6.49 17.61
C HIS A 41 -9.19 -7.98 17.92
N GLY A 42 -9.73 -8.75 16.97
CA GLY A 42 -10.12 -10.14 17.15
C GLY A 42 -11.43 -10.26 17.94
N SER A 43 -11.69 -11.45 18.49
CA SER A 43 -12.88 -11.72 19.30
C SER A 43 -12.51 -12.29 20.66
N ALA A 44 -13.43 -12.18 21.62
CA ALA A 44 -13.28 -12.79 22.93
C ALA A 44 -13.17 -14.32 22.85
N ASP A 45 -13.95 -14.94 21.97
CA ASP A 45 -13.79 -16.33 21.58
C ASP A 45 -13.32 -16.43 20.13
N CYS A 46 -12.06 -16.81 19.95
CA CYS A 46 -11.46 -16.94 18.63
C CYS A 46 -11.99 -18.12 17.82
N LYS A 47 -12.64 -19.11 18.44
CA LYS A 47 -13.29 -20.20 17.71
C LYS A 47 -14.54 -19.75 16.96
N LEU A 48 -15.12 -18.64 17.41
CA LEU A 48 -16.32 -18.03 16.83
C LEU A 48 -15.97 -16.80 15.97
N ASN A 49 -14.68 -16.47 15.82
CA ASN A 49 -14.26 -15.32 15.03
C ASN A 49 -14.46 -15.60 13.53
N ALA A 50 -15.21 -14.72 12.87
CA ALA A 50 -15.45 -14.77 11.43
C ALA A 50 -14.70 -13.66 10.67
N ASP A 51 -13.82 -12.92 11.36
CA ASP A 51 -13.02 -11.87 10.72
C ASP A 51 -11.97 -12.50 9.80
N PRO A 52 -11.55 -11.79 8.74
CA PRO A 52 -10.53 -12.29 7.84
C PRO A 52 -9.21 -12.55 8.58
N ALA A 53 -8.46 -13.55 8.12
CA ALA A 53 -7.12 -13.85 8.61
C ALA A 53 -6.12 -12.69 8.43
N ILE A 54 -6.31 -11.91 7.35
CA ILE A 54 -5.50 -10.76 6.98
C ILE A 54 -6.43 -9.57 6.77
N GLU A 55 -6.26 -8.54 7.58
CA GLU A 55 -6.88 -7.24 7.35
C GLU A 55 -6.00 -6.43 6.40
N VAL A 56 -6.55 -6.02 5.25
CA VAL A 56 -5.84 -5.26 4.22
C VAL A 56 -6.21 -3.78 4.30
N PHE A 57 -5.22 -2.92 4.48
CA PHE A 57 -5.37 -1.47 4.37
C PHE A 57 -4.49 -0.93 3.24
N ARG A 58 -5.12 -0.27 2.27
CA ARG A 58 -4.41 0.40 1.18
C ARG A 58 -4.04 1.81 1.63
N TYR A 59 -2.75 2.07 1.82
CA TYR A 59 -2.26 3.39 2.23
C TYR A 59 -2.23 4.36 1.04
N ASP A 60 -1.70 3.92 -0.11
CA ASP A 60 -1.70 4.70 -1.34
C ASP A 60 -1.88 3.80 -2.59
N ARG A 61 -1.47 4.22 -3.79
CA ARG A 61 -1.60 3.43 -5.02
C ARG A 61 -0.67 2.21 -5.09
N SER A 62 0.45 2.23 -4.38
CA SER A 62 1.50 1.21 -4.39
C SER A 62 1.85 0.66 -3.01
N SER A 63 1.35 1.25 -1.92
CA SER A 63 1.71 0.89 -0.55
C SER A 63 0.50 0.32 0.20
N TYR A 64 0.69 -0.86 0.78
CA TYR A 64 -0.33 -1.57 1.54
C TYR A 64 0.21 -1.96 2.93
N ILE A 65 -0.67 -1.90 3.91
CA ILE A 65 -0.45 -2.34 5.28
C ILE A 65 -1.39 -3.51 5.51
N LEU A 66 -0.82 -4.68 5.78
CA LEU A 66 -1.54 -5.88 6.14
C LEU A 66 -1.39 -6.08 7.65
N ARG A 67 -2.46 -6.52 8.30
CA ARG A 67 -2.41 -6.88 9.71
C ARG A 67 -2.95 -8.28 9.90
N GLN A 68 -2.19 -9.11 10.59
CA GLN A 68 -2.64 -10.45 10.95
C GLN A 68 -3.75 -10.36 11.99
N ASN A 69 -4.79 -11.18 11.85
CA ASN A 69 -5.87 -11.26 12.82
C ASN A 69 -5.33 -11.70 14.20
N LYS A 70 -5.75 -11.01 15.27
CA LYS A 70 -5.36 -11.32 16.65
C LYS A 70 -5.75 -12.73 17.10
N CYS A 71 -6.75 -13.33 16.46
CA CYS A 71 -7.14 -14.72 16.73
C CYS A 71 -6.18 -15.76 16.13
N LEU A 72 -5.32 -15.37 15.19
CA LEU A 72 -4.24 -16.21 14.66
C LEU A 72 -2.91 -16.03 15.40
N GLY A 73 -2.74 -14.89 16.07
CA GLY A 73 -1.55 -14.59 16.87
C GLY A 73 -1.78 -13.39 17.77
N PHE A 74 -1.46 -13.51 19.06
CA PHE A 74 -1.75 -12.49 20.07
C PHE A 74 -1.17 -11.10 19.74
N GLU A 75 0.06 -11.09 19.19
CA GLU A 75 0.77 -9.86 18.80
C GLU A 75 0.10 -9.16 17.61
N ALA A 76 -0.51 -9.92 16.69
CA ALA A 76 -1.06 -9.43 15.42
C ALA A 76 -0.07 -8.54 14.63
N PRO A 77 1.02 -9.13 14.12
CA PRO A 77 2.05 -8.39 13.41
C PRO A 77 1.50 -7.65 12.19
N PHE A 78 2.16 -6.54 11.88
CA PHE A 78 1.96 -5.77 10.66
C PHE A 78 2.94 -6.23 9.58
N ILE A 79 2.46 -6.37 8.35
CA ILE A 79 3.23 -6.72 7.17
C ILE A 79 3.05 -5.59 6.17
N PHE A 80 4.14 -5.07 5.61
CA PHE A 80 4.08 -4.00 4.63
C PHE A 80 4.36 -4.54 3.24
N VAL A 81 3.55 -4.12 2.26
CA VAL A 81 3.72 -4.51 0.85
C VAL A 81 3.88 -3.26 0.01
N LEU A 82 5.04 -3.11 -0.60
CA LEU A 82 5.38 -1.99 -1.48
C LEU A 82 5.49 -2.51 -2.92
N LEU A 83 4.57 -2.06 -3.77
CA LEU A 83 4.51 -2.41 -5.17
C LEU A 83 5.34 -1.43 -6.00
N GLY A 84 6.60 -1.79 -6.27
CA GLY A 84 7.42 -1.08 -7.24
C GLY A 84 7.00 -1.38 -8.68
N GLU A 85 7.69 -0.76 -9.64
CA GLU A 85 7.41 -0.98 -11.06
C GLU A 85 7.80 -2.39 -11.54
N GLU A 86 8.95 -2.87 -11.09
CA GLU A 86 9.52 -4.16 -11.49
C GLU A 86 9.45 -5.22 -10.38
N LYS A 87 9.54 -4.77 -9.13
CA LYS A 87 9.63 -5.64 -7.95
C LYS A 87 8.60 -5.26 -6.89
N VAL A 88 8.30 -6.22 -6.04
CA VAL A 88 7.41 -6.08 -4.90
C VAL A 88 8.21 -6.39 -3.65
N LEU A 89 8.26 -5.43 -2.73
CA LEU A 89 8.91 -5.62 -1.44
C LEU A 89 7.86 -5.98 -0.39
N VAL A 90 8.05 -7.11 0.27
CA VAL A 90 7.25 -7.55 1.42
C VAL A 90 8.14 -7.47 2.65
N LEU A 91 7.77 -6.59 3.59
CA LEU A 91 8.42 -6.46 4.89
C LEU A 91 7.63 -7.27 5.91
N ASP A 92 8.29 -8.23 6.52
CA ASP A 92 7.73 -9.23 7.43
C ASP A 92 6.89 -10.32 6.72
N THR A 93 6.61 -11.42 7.41
CA THR A 93 5.77 -12.53 6.98
C THR A 93 4.67 -12.86 7.98
N GLY A 94 4.60 -12.13 9.11
CA GLY A 94 3.70 -12.45 10.20
C GLY A 94 4.17 -13.63 11.03
N ALA A 95 3.32 -14.09 11.95
CA ALA A 95 3.64 -15.12 12.93
C ALA A 95 3.18 -16.53 12.52
N THR A 96 2.30 -16.65 11.52
CA THR A 96 1.69 -17.92 11.13
C THR A 96 2.23 -18.39 9.78
N GLU A 97 2.89 -19.55 9.77
CA GLU A 97 3.47 -20.14 8.56
C GLU A 97 2.47 -20.93 7.69
N ASN A 98 1.35 -21.36 8.27
CA ASN A 98 0.36 -22.15 7.56
C ASN A 98 -0.38 -21.28 6.52
N ALA A 99 -0.20 -21.60 5.23
CA ALA A 99 -0.83 -20.88 4.13
C ALA A 99 -2.36 -21.06 4.03
N VAL A 100 -2.93 -22.05 4.72
CA VAL A 100 -4.39 -22.22 4.83
C VAL A 100 -4.97 -21.23 5.83
N ASP A 101 -4.35 -21.13 7.02
CA ASP A 101 -4.82 -20.26 8.11
C ASP A 101 -4.44 -18.79 7.86
N PHE A 102 -3.27 -18.56 7.26
CA PHE A 102 -2.73 -17.23 6.96
C PHE A 102 -2.22 -17.17 5.50
N PRO A 103 -3.11 -16.93 4.52
CA PRO A 103 -2.82 -17.02 3.09
C PRO A 103 -2.06 -15.79 2.54
N LEU A 104 -0.94 -15.40 3.17
CA LEU A 104 -0.24 -14.14 2.88
C LEU A 104 0.23 -14.05 1.41
N TYR A 105 0.84 -15.10 0.88
CA TYR A 105 1.30 -15.12 -0.51
C TYR A 105 0.16 -14.89 -1.51
N LYS A 106 -0.99 -15.56 -1.30
CA LYS A 106 -2.17 -15.40 -2.15
C LYS A 106 -2.70 -13.97 -2.09
N THR A 107 -2.73 -13.37 -0.90
CA THR A 107 -3.12 -11.97 -0.70
C THR A 107 -2.19 -11.04 -1.46
N VAL A 108 -0.87 -11.16 -1.28
CA VAL A 108 0.13 -10.35 -2.00
C VAL A 108 -0.02 -10.49 -3.52
N ARG A 109 -0.17 -11.72 -4.04
CA ARG A 109 -0.40 -11.97 -5.47
C ARG A 109 -1.68 -11.30 -5.99
N SER A 110 -2.74 -11.25 -5.19
CA SER A 110 -3.97 -10.55 -5.56
C SER A 110 -3.75 -9.05 -5.67
N LEU A 111 -3.02 -8.44 -4.73
CA LEU A 111 -2.68 -7.01 -4.75
C LEU A 111 -1.82 -6.66 -5.96
N ILE A 112 -0.84 -7.52 -6.29
CA ILE A 112 -0.01 -7.36 -7.48
C ILE A 112 -0.88 -7.37 -8.73
N ARG A 113 -1.82 -8.32 -8.84
CA ARG A 113 -2.69 -8.43 -10.01
C ARG A 113 -3.61 -7.21 -10.15
N GLU A 114 -4.26 -6.79 -9.08
CA GLU A 114 -5.10 -5.58 -9.06
C GLU A 114 -4.32 -4.35 -9.55
N ARG A 115 -3.05 -4.23 -9.16
CA ARG A 115 -2.18 -3.14 -9.61
C ARG A 115 -1.72 -3.32 -11.06
N SER A 116 -1.35 -4.52 -11.47
CA SER A 116 -0.86 -4.84 -12.81
C SER A 116 -1.94 -4.64 -13.88
N GLU A 117 -3.21 -4.93 -13.57
CA GLU A 117 -4.35 -4.63 -14.45
C GLU A 117 -4.46 -3.12 -14.76
N GLN A 118 -3.98 -2.25 -13.85
CA GLN A 118 -3.97 -0.80 -14.05
C GLN A 118 -2.73 -0.28 -14.80
N ASP A 119 -1.61 -1.02 -14.76
CA ASP A 119 -0.31 -0.56 -15.27
C ASP A 119 0.18 -1.34 -16.50
N GLY A 120 -0.49 -2.43 -16.90
CA GLY A 120 -0.14 -3.26 -18.07
C GLY A 120 1.13 -4.12 -17.92
N LYS A 121 1.80 -4.10 -16.75
CA LYS A 121 3.02 -4.88 -16.48
C LYS A 121 2.70 -6.16 -15.71
N THR A 122 3.11 -7.33 -16.22
CA THR A 122 2.96 -8.64 -15.55
C THR A 122 4.29 -9.20 -15.09
N GLY A 123 4.28 -10.05 -14.05
CA GLY A 123 5.46 -10.85 -13.67
C GLY A 123 6.47 -10.15 -12.75
N LYS A 124 6.00 -9.33 -11.80
CA LYS A 124 6.87 -8.68 -10.81
C LYS A 124 7.50 -9.70 -9.87
N GLU A 125 8.81 -9.59 -9.65
CA GLU A 125 9.55 -10.39 -8.66
C GLU A 125 9.17 -9.95 -7.23
N ILE A 126 9.04 -10.90 -6.30
CA ILE A 126 8.74 -10.62 -4.90
C ILE A 126 10.02 -10.77 -4.07
N LEU A 127 10.47 -9.68 -3.45
CA LEU A 127 11.53 -9.65 -2.46
C LEU A 127 10.91 -9.64 -1.07
N VAL A 128 11.29 -10.59 -0.22
CA VAL A 128 10.81 -10.68 1.16
C VAL A 128 11.96 -10.35 2.10
N ILE A 129 11.74 -9.41 3.02
CA ILE A 129 12.67 -9.08 4.10
C ILE A 129 11.93 -9.28 5.41
N HIS A 130 12.42 -10.15 6.26
CA HIS A 130 11.88 -10.39 7.60
C HIS A 130 13.05 -10.49 8.58
N TRP A 131 12.91 -9.90 9.77
CA TRP A 131 13.92 -9.93 10.83
C TRP A 131 13.31 -10.55 12.10
N CYS A 132 13.31 -11.89 12.20
CA CYS A 132 13.45 -12.66 13.44
C CYS A 132 13.57 -14.18 13.13
N HIS A 133 13.96 -14.96 14.14
CA HIS A 133 14.34 -16.38 14.14
C HIS A 133 13.16 -17.36 13.87
N PHE A 134 12.44 -17.25 12.74
CA PHE A 134 11.63 -18.35 12.21
C PHE A 134 11.50 -18.22 10.69
N ARG A 135 11.97 -19.23 9.96
CA ARG A 135 12.18 -19.15 8.51
C ARG A 135 10.91 -19.53 7.76
N ILE A 136 9.99 -18.59 7.52
CA ILE A 136 8.88 -18.78 6.59
C ILE A 136 9.40 -18.60 5.16
N ARG A 137 9.53 -19.69 4.40
CA ARG A 137 9.72 -19.60 2.94
C ARG A 137 8.35 -19.53 2.27
N MET A 138 8.02 -18.38 1.69
CA MET A 138 6.95 -18.33 0.69
C MET A 138 7.41 -19.11 -0.55
N LYS A 139 6.89 -20.32 -0.71
CA LYS A 139 6.91 -21.07 -1.98
C LYS A 139 5.53 -20.97 -2.61
#